data_AF-A0A9E2Z6T2-F1
#
_entry.id   AF-A0A9E2Z6T2-F1
#
_cell.length_a   1.000
_cell.length_b   1.000
_cell.length_c   1.000
_cell.angle_alpha   90.00
_cell.angle_beta   90.00
_cell.angle_gamma   90.00
#
_symmetry.space_group_name_H-M   'P 1'
#
loop_
_entity.id
_entity.type
_entity.pdbx_description
1 polymer ?
#
loop_
_entity_poly.entity_id
_entity_poly.type
_entity_poly.pdbx_seq_one_letter_code
_entity_poly.pdbx_strand_id
1 'polypeptide(L)'
;MGWFKGRLSRSEADRPTRPVCDSCGAELERTKSYYLATRDVVLSESYWTTHFTLVKALQDKLVMDDSQQLGVFDETLRVASGQRSPWGICENCSELFTFDRDEARSCAIRDVAPPRSGPVHPAECTLFAAAAWERVFDRWPANVPQPEVAYTCDFCEKKIYAGEIADVIPRTRMQQLRAEGIIEHDPVSGPRPGTDTWVSCQPCMARQLASQYRRR
;
A
#
# COMPACT_ATOMS: atom_id res chain seq x y z
N MET A 1 8.38 15.02 0.04
CA MET A 1 7.50 16.19 0.26
C MET A 1 6.46 16.22 -0.85
N GLY A 2 5.20 15.96 -0.50
CA GLY A 2 4.03 15.77 -1.35
C GLY A 2 2.96 16.86 -1.14
N TRP A 3 3.37 18.14 -1.19
CA TRP A 3 2.64 19.31 -1.69
C TRP A 3 1.21 19.63 -1.18
N PHE A 4 1.12 20.71 -0.39
CA PHE A 4 -0.04 21.58 -0.28
C PHE A 4 -0.50 22.02 -1.68
N LYS A 5 -1.76 21.75 -2.05
CA LYS A 5 -2.43 22.41 -3.19
C LYS A 5 -2.77 23.85 -2.79
N GLY A 6 -1.74 24.69 -2.70
CA GLY A 6 -1.83 26.13 -2.47
C GLY A 6 -1.89 26.89 -3.79
N ARG A 7 -3.00 27.58 -4.03
CA ARG A 7 -3.29 28.43 -5.19
C ARG A 7 -2.41 29.69 -5.13
N LEU A 8 -1.29 29.77 -5.86
CA LEU A 8 -0.58 31.03 -6.10
C LEU A 8 0.02 31.14 -7.51
N SER A 9 -0.42 32.21 -8.19
CA SER A 9 0.22 33.02 -9.24
C SER A 9 0.64 32.40 -10.59
N ARG A 10 -0.03 32.87 -11.64
CA ARG A 10 0.32 32.75 -13.07
C ARG A 10 1.66 33.44 -13.39
N SER A 11 2.57 32.73 -14.04
CA SER A 11 3.11 33.08 -15.37
C SER A 11 4.09 31.99 -15.87
N GLU A 12 4.00 31.74 -17.18
CA GLU A 12 4.90 30.94 -18.05
C GLU A 12 4.59 29.44 -18.25
N ALA A 13 4.29 29.14 -19.53
CA ALA A 13 4.20 27.85 -20.21
C ALA A 13 3.03 26.91 -19.83
N ASP A 14 1.96 27.05 -20.60
CA ASP A 14 0.80 26.15 -20.70
C ASP A 14 1.18 24.78 -21.31
N ARG A 15 2.08 24.05 -20.64
CA ARG A 15 2.11 22.59 -20.77
C ARG A 15 1.07 22.05 -19.79
N PRO A 16 0.10 21.23 -20.23
CA PRO A 16 -0.74 20.50 -19.29
C PRO A 16 0.20 19.75 -18.34
N THR A 17 0.11 20.08 -17.06
CA THR A 17 0.87 19.40 -16.02
C THR A 17 0.49 17.93 -16.10
N ARG A 18 1.45 17.10 -16.53
CA ARG A 18 1.21 15.67 -16.63
C ARG A 18 0.83 15.16 -15.24
N PRO A 19 -0.21 14.31 -15.12
CA PRO A 19 -0.54 13.72 -13.83
C PRO A 19 0.69 12.97 -13.30
N VAL A 20 0.87 12.99 -11.98
CA VAL A 20 1.99 12.32 -11.31
C VAL A 20 1.47 11.19 -10.43
N CYS A 21 2.31 10.20 -10.17
CA CYS A 21 1.98 9.10 -9.28
C CYS A 21 1.85 9.60 -7.85
N ASP A 22 0.72 9.35 -7.20
CA ASP A 22 0.48 9.77 -5.82
C ASP A 22 1.33 9.00 -4.79
N SER A 23 1.99 7.90 -5.20
CA SER A 23 2.92 7.14 -4.34
C SER A 23 4.39 7.57 -4.49
N CYS A 24 4.90 7.74 -5.72
CA CYS A 24 6.32 8.00 -5.96
C CYS A 24 6.63 9.34 -6.65
N GLY A 25 5.61 10.06 -7.14
CA GLY A 25 5.77 11.34 -7.84
C GLY A 25 6.22 11.23 -9.31
N ALA A 26 6.40 10.02 -9.85
CA ALA A 26 6.75 9.84 -11.27
C ALA A 26 5.64 10.34 -12.21
N GLU A 27 6.00 10.87 -13.37
CA GLU A 27 5.02 11.23 -14.40
C GLU A 27 4.21 10.01 -14.84
N LEU A 28 2.90 10.19 -14.99
CA LEU A 28 1.98 9.15 -15.43
C LEU A 28 1.71 9.27 -16.93
N GLU A 29 1.91 8.16 -17.62
CA GLU A 29 1.32 7.91 -18.93
C GLU A 29 -0.04 7.24 -18.71
N ARG A 30 -1.13 7.84 -19.18
CA ARG A 30 -2.50 7.36 -18.90
C ARG A 30 -2.71 5.88 -19.24
N THR A 31 -2.11 5.41 -20.33
CA THR A 31 -2.16 4.00 -20.80
C THR A 31 -1.40 3.01 -19.92
N LYS A 32 -0.52 3.49 -19.04
CA LYS A 32 0.32 2.69 -18.13
C LYS A 32 0.10 3.04 -16.65
N SER A 33 -0.96 3.77 -16.36
CA SER A 33 -1.34 4.18 -15.01
C SER A 33 -2.67 3.56 -14.61
N TYR A 34 -2.90 3.53 -13.31
CA TYR A 34 -4.12 3.04 -12.69
C TYR A 34 -4.77 4.17 -11.91
N TYR A 35 -6.09 4.28 -11.99
CA TYR A 35 -6.88 5.11 -11.08
C TYR A 35 -7.50 4.21 -10.03
N LEU A 36 -7.13 4.44 -8.77
CA LEU A 36 -7.60 3.67 -7.62
C LEU A 36 -8.55 4.49 -6.75
N ALA A 37 -9.50 3.81 -6.11
CA ALA A 37 -10.32 4.41 -5.08
C ALA A 37 -9.47 4.62 -3.81
N THR A 38 -9.79 5.63 -3.01
CA THR A 38 -9.11 5.88 -1.73
C THR A 38 -9.09 4.65 -0.84
N ARG A 39 -10.18 3.87 -0.82
CA ARG A 39 -10.26 2.60 -0.09
C ARG A 39 -9.16 1.62 -0.48
N ASP A 40 -8.91 1.42 -1.76
CA ASP A 40 -7.90 0.46 -2.23
C ASP A 40 -6.47 0.91 -1.85
N VAL A 41 -6.26 2.23 -1.72
CA VAL A 41 -4.99 2.80 -1.28
C VAL A 41 -4.81 2.73 0.24
N VAL A 42 -5.79 3.23 1.01
CA VAL A 42 -5.64 3.33 2.47
C VAL A 42 -5.78 1.99 3.19
N LEU A 43 -6.28 0.95 2.52
CA LEU A 43 -6.26 -0.43 3.04
C LEU A 43 -5.01 -1.21 2.60
N SER A 44 -4.01 -0.54 2.03
CA SER A 44 -2.71 -1.14 1.71
C SER A 44 -1.68 -0.80 2.79
N GLU A 45 -1.24 -1.82 3.52
CA GLU A 45 -0.11 -1.72 4.45
C GLU A 45 1.19 -1.35 3.70
N SER A 46 1.38 -1.84 2.48
CA SER A 46 2.57 -1.53 1.66
C SER A 46 2.66 -0.05 1.30
N TYR A 47 1.52 0.58 1.01
CA TYR A 47 1.43 2.02 0.80
C TYR A 47 1.83 2.77 2.07
N TRP A 48 1.23 2.42 3.21
CA TRP A 48 1.57 3.04 4.49
C TRP A 48 3.03 2.86 4.87
N THR A 49 3.60 1.68 4.64
CA THR A 49 5.03 1.40 4.92
C THR A 49 5.93 2.31 4.10
N THR A 50 5.62 2.46 2.80
CA THR A 50 6.36 3.35 1.91
C THR A 50 6.24 4.80 2.36
N HIS A 51 5.02 5.24 2.68
CA HIS A 51 4.74 6.59 3.15
C HIS A 51 5.45 6.89 4.47
N PHE A 52 5.32 6.01 5.46
CA PHE A 52 5.94 6.18 6.77
C PHE A 52 7.45 6.09 6.73
N THR A 53 8.05 5.34 5.81
CA THR A 53 9.51 5.36 5.62
C THR A 53 9.99 6.77 5.24
N LEU A 54 9.27 7.45 4.34
CA LEU A 54 9.58 8.83 3.96
C LEU A 54 9.31 9.82 5.10
N VAL A 55 8.21 9.63 5.83
CA VAL A 55 7.84 10.48 6.97
C VAL A 55 8.84 10.31 8.11
N LYS A 56 9.24 9.09 8.46
CA LYS A 56 10.24 8.79 9.50
C LYS A 56 11.55 9.52 9.21
N ALA A 57 12.05 9.45 7.97
CA ALA A 57 13.25 10.17 7.57
C ALA A 57 13.16 11.69 7.77
N LEU A 58 11.95 12.28 7.69
CA LEU A 58 11.70 13.69 8.00
C LEU A 58 11.57 13.92 9.52
N GLN A 59 10.83 13.08 10.23
CA GLN A 59 10.64 13.17 11.69
C GLN A 59 11.97 13.05 12.44
N ASP A 60 12.83 12.12 12.03
CA ASP A 60 14.17 11.93 12.61
C ASP A 60 15.04 13.18 12.42
N LYS A 61 14.95 13.85 11.26
CA LYS A 61 15.67 15.11 10.99
C LYS A 61 15.16 16.29 11.81
N LEU A 62 13.86 16.29 12.12
CA LEU A 62 13.21 17.32 12.92
C LEU A 62 13.28 17.02 14.43
N VAL A 63 13.86 15.87 14.81
CA VAL A 63 13.99 15.40 16.20
C VAL A 63 12.65 15.43 16.92
N MET A 64 11.61 14.89 16.26
CA MET A 64 10.26 14.88 16.81
C MET A 64 10.15 13.90 17.99
N ASP A 65 9.51 14.36 19.07
CA ASP A 65 9.15 13.50 20.19
C ASP A 65 7.98 12.57 19.85
N ASP A 66 7.73 11.57 20.71
CA ASP A 66 6.69 10.57 20.49
C ASP A 66 5.29 11.18 20.33
N SER A 67 4.96 12.26 21.05
CA SER A 67 3.66 12.92 20.93
C SER A 67 3.50 13.61 19.58
N GLN A 68 4.55 14.26 19.08
CA GLN A 68 4.57 14.89 17.76
C GLN A 68 4.47 13.84 16.65
N GLN A 69 5.18 12.73 16.79
CA GLN A 69 5.12 11.61 15.85
C GLN A 69 3.70 11.02 15.74
N LEU A 70 3.01 10.83 16.87
CA LEU A 70 1.62 10.37 16.89
C LEU A 70 0.66 11.40 16.29
N GLY A 71 0.88 12.70 16.51
CA GLY A 71 0.12 13.75 15.83
C GLY A 71 0.27 13.70 14.30
N VAL A 72 1.47 13.40 13.81
CA VAL A 72 1.70 13.18 12.37
C VAL A 72 1.00 11.90 11.87
N PHE A 73 1.01 10.82 12.66
CA PHE A 73 0.27 9.59 12.31
C PHE A 73 -1.22 9.87 12.10
N ASP A 74 -1.87 10.55 13.04
CA ASP A 74 -3.30 10.88 12.98
C ASP A 74 -3.63 11.82 11.81
N GLU A 75 -2.81 12.85 11.60
CA GLU A 75 -2.99 13.78 10.48
C GLU A 75 -2.81 13.08 9.13
N THR A 76 -1.84 12.17 9.02
CA THR A 76 -1.61 11.41 7.78
C THR A 76 -2.80 10.50 7.46
N LEU A 77 -3.34 9.81 8.46
CA LEU A 77 -4.58 9.03 8.33
C LEU A 77 -5.72 9.89 7.81
N ARG A 78 -5.97 11.04 8.45
CA ARG A 78 -7.04 11.98 8.09
C ARG A 78 -6.91 12.50 6.67
N VAL A 79 -5.71 12.89 6.27
CA VAL A 79 -5.46 13.44 4.92
C VAL A 79 -5.63 12.38 3.85
N ALA A 80 -5.01 11.20 4.01
CA ALA A 80 -5.08 10.16 3.01
C ALA A 80 -6.50 9.58 2.89
N SER A 81 -7.18 9.30 4.02
CA SER A 81 -8.54 8.76 3.99
C SER A 81 -9.58 9.79 3.54
N GLY A 82 -9.29 11.08 3.67
CA GLY A 82 -10.15 12.18 3.20
C GLY A 82 -10.11 12.43 1.69
N GLN A 83 -9.26 11.73 0.94
CA GLN A 83 -9.09 11.97 -0.49
C GLN A 83 -10.36 11.65 -1.28
N ARG A 84 -10.79 12.61 -2.12
CA ARG A 84 -12.02 12.52 -2.92
C ARG A 84 -11.78 12.17 -4.38
N SER A 85 -10.67 12.62 -4.94
CA SER A 85 -10.28 12.30 -6.32
C SER A 85 -9.66 10.89 -6.40
N PRO A 86 -9.70 10.23 -7.57
CA PRO A 86 -8.95 8.99 -7.77
C PRO A 86 -7.47 9.20 -7.49
N TRP A 87 -6.82 8.13 -7.04
CA TRP A 87 -5.37 8.07 -6.86
C TRP A 87 -4.74 7.59 -8.17
N GLY A 88 -3.85 8.39 -8.74
CA GLY A 88 -3.05 8.04 -9.90
C GLY A 88 -1.83 7.22 -9.50
N ILE A 89 -1.76 5.96 -9.92
CA ILE A 89 -0.69 5.02 -9.55
C ILE A 89 0.02 4.52 -10.80
N CYS A 90 1.35 4.56 -10.81
CA CYS A 90 2.16 4.02 -11.90
C CYS A 90 2.26 2.49 -11.83
N GLU A 91 2.69 1.86 -12.93
CA GLU A 91 2.88 0.41 -13.01
C GLU A 91 3.72 -0.16 -11.86
N ASN A 92 4.82 0.52 -11.49
CA ASN A 92 5.70 0.06 -10.42
C ASN A 92 5.03 0.16 -9.04
N CYS A 93 4.35 1.26 -8.74
CA CYS A 93 3.65 1.43 -7.47
C CYS A 93 2.37 0.58 -7.37
N SER A 94 1.89 0.01 -8.49
CA SER A 94 0.74 -0.90 -8.48
C SER A 94 0.98 -2.18 -7.64
N GLU A 95 2.24 -2.55 -7.40
CA GLU A 95 2.61 -3.68 -6.54
C GLU A 95 2.22 -3.49 -5.07
N LEU A 96 2.01 -2.24 -4.65
CA LEU A 96 1.61 -1.93 -3.29
C LEU A 96 0.16 -2.34 -3.02
N PHE A 97 -0.66 -2.55 -4.05
CA PHE A 97 -2.11 -2.64 -3.91
C PHE A 97 -2.66 -3.97 -4.45
N THR A 98 -3.81 -4.37 -3.91
CA THR A 98 -4.61 -5.49 -4.42
C THR A 98 -5.92 -4.95 -4.98
N PHE A 99 -6.08 -4.99 -6.31
CA PHE A 99 -7.20 -4.37 -7.02
C PHE A 99 -7.38 -5.00 -8.42
N ASP A 100 -8.50 -4.71 -9.07
CA ASP A 100 -8.71 -5.05 -10.48
C ASP A 100 -7.93 -4.08 -11.38
N ARG A 101 -6.85 -4.59 -11.97
CA ARG A 101 -5.94 -3.80 -12.82
C ARG A 101 -6.58 -3.37 -14.13
N ASP A 102 -7.44 -4.20 -14.72
CA ASP A 102 -8.08 -3.90 -16.00
C ASP A 102 -9.12 -2.79 -15.82
N GLU A 103 -9.93 -2.86 -14.77
CA GLU A 103 -10.88 -1.81 -14.40
C GLU A 103 -10.15 -0.50 -14.07
N ALA A 104 -9.14 -0.54 -13.19
CA ALA A 104 -8.42 0.66 -12.77
C ALA A 104 -7.65 1.32 -13.92
N ARG A 105 -7.11 0.54 -14.87
CA ARG A 105 -6.48 1.06 -16.09
C ARG A 105 -7.50 1.68 -17.03
N SER A 106 -8.66 1.03 -17.21
CA SER A 106 -9.77 1.56 -17.99
C SER A 106 -10.29 2.90 -17.43
N CYS A 107 -10.34 3.03 -16.10
CA CYS A 107 -10.66 4.28 -15.42
C CYS A 107 -9.61 5.37 -15.69
N ALA A 108 -8.32 5.06 -15.62
CA ALA A 108 -7.25 6.01 -15.93
C ALA A 108 -7.25 6.49 -17.39
N ILE A 109 -7.48 5.57 -18.34
CA ILE A 109 -7.56 5.88 -19.78
C ILE A 109 -8.74 6.81 -20.07
N ARG A 110 -9.90 6.53 -19.47
CA ARG A 110 -11.13 7.34 -19.63
C ARG A 110 -11.15 8.61 -18.78
N ASP A 111 -10.15 8.79 -17.91
CA ASP A 111 -10.06 9.87 -16.94
C ASP A 111 -11.29 9.97 -16.03
N VAL A 112 -11.80 8.82 -15.58
CA VAL A 112 -12.97 8.70 -14.70
C VAL A 112 -12.59 8.03 -13.38
N ALA A 113 -13.24 8.46 -12.30
CA ALA A 113 -13.04 7.84 -10.99
C ALA A 113 -13.54 6.38 -10.99
N PRO A 114 -12.81 5.43 -10.38
CA PRO A 114 -13.29 4.06 -10.23
C PRO A 114 -14.51 3.98 -9.30
N PRO A 115 -15.32 2.92 -9.39
CA PRO A 115 -16.39 2.67 -8.43
C PRO A 115 -15.86 2.65 -7.00
N ARG A 116 -16.64 3.15 -6.04
CA ARG A 116 -16.25 3.31 -4.62
C ARG A 116 -15.16 4.35 -4.35
N SER A 117 -14.89 5.24 -5.32
CA SER A 117 -14.10 6.44 -5.07
C SER A 117 -14.75 7.35 -4.04
N GLY A 118 -13.93 8.07 -3.28
CA GLY A 118 -14.37 8.97 -2.24
C GLY A 118 -13.67 8.71 -0.91
N PRO A 119 -13.98 9.50 0.12
CA PRO A 119 -13.33 9.40 1.41
C PRO A 119 -13.72 8.12 2.14
N VAL A 120 -12.81 7.63 2.97
CA VAL A 120 -12.97 6.48 3.85
C VAL A 120 -12.88 6.95 5.30
N HIS A 121 -13.66 6.36 6.20
CA HIS A 121 -13.57 6.71 7.61
C HIS A 121 -12.19 6.27 8.14
N PRO A 122 -11.41 7.14 8.84
CA PRO A 122 -10.05 6.81 9.28
C PRO A 122 -9.95 5.48 10.05
N ALA A 123 -10.95 5.17 10.89
CA ALA A 123 -11.01 3.92 11.64
C ALA A 123 -10.93 2.65 10.77
N GLU A 124 -11.34 2.71 9.50
CA GLU A 124 -11.26 1.57 8.58
C GLU A 124 -9.83 1.27 8.12
N CYS A 125 -8.95 2.27 8.10
CA CYS A 125 -7.56 2.12 7.68
C CYS A 125 -6.55 2.17 8.83
N THR A 126 -6.97 2.52 10.06
CA THR A 126 -6.08 2.67 11.22
C THR A 126 -5.21 1.44 11.46
N LEU A 127 -5.75 0.22 11.40
CA LEU A 127 -4.96 -0.99 11.66
C LEU A 127 -3.91 -1.27 10.58
N PHE A 128 -4.21 -0.97 9.31
CA PHE A 128 -3.25 -1.10 8.21
C PHE A 128 -2.11 -0.10 8.36
N ALA A 129 -2.43 1.14 8.75
CA ALA A 129 -1.43 2.16 9.04
C ALA A 129 -0.61 1.79 10.30
N ALA A 130 -1.23 1.27 11.35
CA ALA A 130 -0.54 0.88 12.58
C ALA A 130 0.44 -0.29 12.37
N ALA A 131 0.06 -1.30 11.58
CA ALA A 131 0.96 -2.38 11.20
C ALA A 131 2.17 -1.88 10.40
N ALA A 132 1.94 -0.97 9.45
CA ALA A 132 3.02 -0.32 8.71
C ALA A 132 3.90 0.58 9.60
N TRP A 133 3.31 1.26 10.58
CA TRP A 133 4.03 2.06 11.56
C TRP A 133 4.95 1.18 12.41
N GLU A 134 4.47 0.06 12.93
CA GLU A 134 5.31 -0.91 13.66
C GLU A 134 6.48 -1.37 12.80
N ARG A 135 6.26 -1.64 11.51
CA ARG A 135 7.33 -2.06 10.60
C ARG A 135 8.41 -0.99 10.37
N VAL A 136 8.06 0.29 10.47
CA VAL A 136 8.97 1.42 10.16
C VAL A 136 9.62 1.99 11.43
N PHE A 137 8.89 2.00 12.54
CA PHE A 137 9.31 2.58 13.82
C PHE A 137 9.66 1.53 14.88
N ASP A 138 9.56 0.24 14.54
CA ASP A 138 9.82 -0.91 15.43
C ASP A 138 8.96 -0.91 16.71
N ARG A 139 7.80 -0.25 16.67
CA ARG A 139 6.85 -0.14 17.79
C ARG A 139 5.44 0.12 17.30
N TRP A 140 4.44 -0.46 17.95
CA TRP A 140 3.05 -0.17 17.66
C TRP A 140 2.69 1.27 18.10
N PRO A 141 1.87 2.05 17.35
CA PRO A 141 1.49 3.39 17.76
C PRO A 141 0.62 3.35 19.02
N ALA A 142 1.03 4.08 20.06
CA ALA A 142 0.44 3.98 21.39
C ALA A 142 -1.03 4.43 21.48
N ASN A 143 -1.52 5.20 20.51
CA ASN A 143 -2.91 5.65 20.42
C ASN A 143 -3.84 4.65 19.70
N VAL A 144 -3.34 3.49 19.25
CA VAL A 144 -4.12 2.46 18.56
C VAL A 144 -4.13 1.17 19.38
N PRO A 145 -5.29 0.58 19.68
CA PRO A 145 -5.36 -0.76 20.29
C PRO A 145 -4.67 -1.80 19.39
N GLN A 146 -3.70 -2.54 19.95
CA GLN A 146 -2.99 -3.59 19.22
C GLN A 146 -3.79 -4.90 19.27
N PRO A 147 -4.16 -5.49 18.12
CA PRO A 147 -4.77 -6.82 18.09
C PRO A 147 -3.76 -7.90 18.48
N GLU A 148 -4.27 -9.09 18.79
CA GLU A 148 -3.41 -10.27 18.98
C GLU A 148 -2.72 -10.66 17.66
N VAL A 149 -1.51 -11.19 17.74
CA VAL A 149 -0.82 -11.76 16.58
C VAL A 149 -1.41 -13.14 16.31
N ALA A 150 -2.05 -13.31 15.16
CA ALA A 150 -2.62 -14.59 14.74
C ALA A 150 -1.56 -15.48 14.07
N TYR A 151 -0.70 -14.88 13.25
CA TYR A 151 0.27 -15.61 12.42
C TYR A 151 1.54 -14.80 12.19
N THR A 152 2.55 -15.45 11.63
CA THR A 152 3.69 -14.79 10.98
C THR A 152 3.69 -15.14 9.50
N CYS A 153 4.01 -14.18 8.65
CA CYS A 153 4.13 -14.37 7.21
C CYS A 153 5.36 -15.21 6.89
N ASP A 154 5.18 -16.32 6.17
CA ASP A 154 6.28 -17.23 5.83
C ASP A 154 7.19 -16.66 4.73
N PHE A 155 6.79 -15.56 4.07
CA PHE A 155 7.54 -14.90 3.00
C PHE A 155 8.36 -13.69 3.44
N CYS A 156 8.03 -13.07 4.57
CA CYS A 156 8.68 -11.83 5.00
C CYS A 156 8.74 -11.63 6.51
N GLU A 157 8.36 -12.64 7.29
CA GLU A 157 8.36 -12.67 8.76
C GLU A 157 7.53 -11.57 9.44
N LYS A 158 6.72 -10.83 8.68
CA LYS A 158 5.78 -9.85 9.24
C LYS A 158 4.77 -10.56 10.15
N LYS A 159 4.55 -10.03 11.36
CA LYS A 159 3.40 -10.39 12.19
C LYS A 159 2.11 -10.12 11.42
N ILE A 160 1.18 -11.06 11.46
CA ILE A 160 -0.14 -10.95 10.88
C ILE A 160 -1.12 -10.91 12.05
N TYR A 161 -1.76 -9.76 12.21
CA TYR A 161 -2.67 -9.50 13.31
C TYR A 161 -4.05 -10.14 13.08
N ALA A 162 -4.75 -10.47 14.17
CA ALA A 162 -6.09 -11.04 14.09
C ALA A 162 -7.02 -10.12 13.29
N GLY A 163 -7.70 -10.68 12.28
CA GLY A 163 -8.57 -9.95 11.36
C GLY A 163 -7.87 -9.36 10.14
N GLU A 164 -6.54 -9.42 10.04
CA GLU A 164 -5.84 -9.07 8.80
C GLU A 164 -6.09 -10.11 7.70
N ILE A 165 -6.04 -9.63 6.45
CA ILE A 165 -6.10 -10.51 5.28
C ILE A 165 -4.77 -11.26 5.18
N ALA A 166 -4.87 -12.59 5.15
CA ALA A 166 -3.78 -13.50 4.85
C ALA A 166 -4.27 -14.63 3.95
N ASP A 167 -3.38 -15.12 3.10
CA ASP A 167 -3.63 -16.27 2.24
C ASP A 167 -2.91 -17.51 2.77
N VAL A 168 -3.55 -18.66 2.64
CA VAL A 168 -2.97 -19.97 2.96
C VAL A 168 -2.67 -20.68 1.66
N ILE A 169 -1.39 -20.84 1.36
CA ILE A 169 -0.91 -21.40 0.10
C ILE A 169 -0.58 -22.88 0.34
N PRO A 170 -1.37 -23.83 -0.18
CA PRO A 170 -1.04 -25.26 -0.10
C PRO A 170 0.15 -25.59 -1.02
N ARG A 171 0.85 -26.69 -0.74
CA ARG A 171 1.99 -27.17 -1.55
C ARG A 171 1.73 -27.21 -3.05
N THR A 172 0.58 -27.71 -3.47
CA THR A 172 0.20 -27.78 -4.89
C THR A 172 0.17 -26.40 -5.54
N ARG A 173 -0.43 -25.41 -4.87
CA ARG A 173 -0.47 -24.02 -5.36
C ARG A 173 0.93 -23.38 -5.33
N MET A 174 1.72 -23.64 -4.30
CA MET A 174 3.11 -23.14 -4.22
C MET A 174 3.96 -23.66 -5.39
N GLN A 175 3.86 -24.96 -5.71
CA GLN A 175 4.55 -25.57 -6.84
C GLN A 175 4.14 -24.92 -8.17
N GLN A 176 2.84 -24.68 -8.36
CA GLN A 176 2.33 -23.98 -9.52
C GLN A 176 2.88 -22.55 -9.62
N LEU A 177 2.82 -21.77 -8.53
CA LEU A 177 3.31 -20.39 -8.50
C LEU A 177 4.82 -20.31 -8.79
N ARG A 178 5.61 -21.31 -8.36
CA ARG A 178 7.03 -21.43 -8.72
C ARG A 178 7.22 -21.77 -10.20
N ALA A 179 6.45 -22.71 -10.74
CA ALA A 179 6.52 -23.08 -12.15
C ALA A 179 6.15 -21.91 -13.08
N GLU A 180 5.21 -21.07 -12.66
CA GLU A 180 4.81 -19.83 -13.35
C GLU A 180 5.83 -18.67 -13.16
N GLY A 181 6.85 -18.87 -12.32
CA GLY A 181 7.85 -17.86 -11.99
C GLY A 181 7.32 -16.69 -11.16
N ILE A 182 6.18 -16.85 -10.49
CA ILE A 182 5.60 -15.80 -9.64
C ILE A 182 6.31 -15.74 -8.29
N ILE A 183 6.70 -16.89 -7.77
CA ILE A 183 7.58 -17.02 -6.61
C ILE A 183 8.99 -17.26 -7.12
N GLU A 184 9.77 -16.17 -7.21
CA GLU A 184 11.16 -16.19 -7.69
C GLU A 184 12.15 -16.52 -6.56
N HIS A 185 11.75 -16.25 -5.31
CA HIS A 185 12.53 -16.53 -4.12
C HIS A 185 11.76 -17.44 -3.19
N ASP A 186 12.47 -18.39 -2.59
CA ASP A 186 11.85 -19.25 -1.59
C ASP A 186 11.33 -18.43 -0.41
N PRO A 187 10.19 -18.83 0.18
CA PRO A 187 9.73 -18.23 1.42
C PRO A 187 10.83 -18.31 2.49
N VAL A 188 10.89 -17.30 3.36
CA VAL A 188 11.88 -17.22 4.44
C VAL A 188 11.76 -18.44 5.37
N SER A 189 10.53 -18.93 5.55
CA SER A 189 10.24 -20.13 6.33
C SER A 189 9.80 -21.29 5.44
N GLY A 190 10.18 -22.51 5.85
CA GLY A 190 9.62 -23.74 5.29
C GLY A 190 8.09 -23.83 5.49
N PRO A 191 7.43 -24.83 4.87
CA PRO A 191 6.01 -25.05 5.09
C PRO A 191 5.73 -25.33 6.57
N ARG A 192 4.58 -24.90 7.05
CA ARG A 192 4.19 -25.03 8.45
C ARG A 192 4.11 -26.49 8.87
N PRO A 193 4.64 -26.84 10.06
CA PRO A 193 4.60 -28.21 10.56
C PRO A 193 3.17 -28.75 10.63
N GLY A 194 2.96 -29.95 10.09
CA GLY A 194 1.68 -30.66 10.15
C GLY A 194 0.60 -30.21 9.16
N THR A 195 0.77 -29.08 8.46
CA THR A 195 -0.23 -28.61 7.47
C THR A 195 0.29 -28.59 6.03
N ASP A 196 1.61 -28.60 5.84
CA ASP A 196 2.23 -28.54 4.52
C ASP A 196 1.80 -27.30 3.69
N THR A 197 1.60 -26.19 4.39
CA THR A 197 1.11 -24.92 3.83
C THR A 197 2.02 -23.75 4.22
N TRP A 198 1.94 -22.67 3.46
CA TRP A 198 2.55 -21.38 3.77
C TRP A 198 1.45 -20.35 4.02
N VAL A 199 1.76 -19.32 4.79
CA VAL A 199 0.89 -18.16 5.00
C VAL A 199 1.56 -16.92 4.43
N SER A 200 0.82 -16.21 3.58
CA SER A 200 1.26 -14.95 2.97
C SER A 200 0.46 -13.78 3.53
N CYS A 201 1.14 -12.73 3.98
CA CYS A 201 0.49 -11.47 4.34
C CYS A 201 0.02 -10.69 3.10
N GLN A 202 -0.88 -9.72 3.30
CA GLN A 202 -1.41 -8.87 2.23
C GLN A 202 -0.32 -8.19 1.38
N PRO A 203 0.76 -7.61 1.94
CA PRO A 203 1.87 -7.09 1.13
C PRO A 203 2.52 -8.11 0.19
N CYS A 204 2.75 -9.34 0.66
CA CYS A 204 3.33 -10.40 -0.16
C CYS A 204 2.35 -10.87 -1.25
N MET A 205 1.07 -10.98 -0.92
CA MET A 205 0.01 -11.30 -1.90
C MET A 205 -0.07 -10.24 -3.01
N ALA A 206 -0.04 -8.95 -2.65
CA ALA A 206 -0.11 -7.85 -3.61
C ALA A 206 1.03 -7.91 -4.65
N ARG A 207 2.27 -8.18 -4.18
CA ARG A 207 3.44 -8.38 -5.06
C ARG A 207 3.30 -9.59 -5.98
N GLN A 208 2.79 -10.71 -5.46
CA GLN A 208 2.56 -11.92 -6.27
C GLN A 208 1.53 -11.66 -7.38
N LEU A 209 0.41 -10.99 -7.05
CA LEU A 209 -0.62 -10.62 -8.02
C LEU A 209 -0.11 -9.63 -9.07
N ALA A 210 0.75 -8.69 -8.68
CA ALA A 210 1.38 -7.76 -9.62
C ALA A 210 2.33 -8.49 -10.58
N SER A 211 3.14 -9.42 -10.08
CA SER A 211 4.03 -10.26 -10.90
C SER A 211 3.24 -11.09 -11.91
N GLN A 212 2.13 -11.71 -11.49
CA GLN A 212 1.21 -12.43 -12.39
C GLN A 212 0.69 -11.55 -13.52
N TYR A 213 0.28 -10.32 -13.21
CA TYR A 213 -0.31 -9.44 -14.21
C TYR A 213 0.71 -8.96 -15.25
N ARG A 214 1.94 -8.63 -14.84
CA ARG A 214 3.01 -8.23 -15.77
C ARG A 214 3.44 -9.31 -16.76
N ARG A 215 3.12 -10.58 -16.46
CA ARG A 215 3.45 -11.73 -17.29
C ARG A 215 2.36 -12.06 -18.32
N ARG A 216 1.22 -11.37 -18.29
CA ARG A 216 0.14 -11.47 -19.28
C ARG A 216 0.34 -10.45 -20.39
#